data_AF-A0A951VKK2-F1
#
_entry.id   AF-A0A951VKK2-F1
#
_cell.length_a   1.000
_cell.length_b   1.000
_cell.length_c   1.000
_cell.angle_alpha   90.00
_cell.angle_beta   90.00
_cell.angle_gamma   90.00
#
_symmetry.space_group_name_H-M   'P 1'
#
loop_
_entity.id
_entity.type
_entity.pdbx_description
1 polymer ?
#
loop_
_entity_poly.entity_id
_entity_poly.type
_entity_poly.pdbx_seq_one_letter_code
_entity_poly.pdbx_strand_id
1 'polypeptide(L)'
;MKKVLFVCFVGLISACSLAKFTNYPGQAVHEFPQKMQGTYFYILNVSLLGNHKSGDTLFYQITPNSVIIIDSMKHTEKKLDSSFVLSLVKQKYWILSYKDSEMPDYWNCMMYSANKKGLQIFPIIEEKQNTKLQKYFGYKPILDANKDTLMIYSASDEQMAKYLKKEVKETIKLKRLQINTAK
;
A
#
# COMPACT_ATOMS: atom_id res chain seq x y z
N MET A 1 -0.13 -2.79 -26.99
CA MET A 1 -1.27 -3.04 -26.08
C MET A 1 -0.73 -3.62 -24.76
N LYS A 2 -0.75 -2.83 -23.67
CA LYS A 2 -0.40 -3.28 -22.31
C LYS A 2 -1.38 -2.60 -21.34
N LYS A 3 -2.61 -3.11 -21.29
CA LYS A 3 -3.69 -2.64 -20.41
C LYS A 3 -4.32 -3.86 -19.73
N VAL A 4 -3.54 -4.61 -18.97
CA VAL A 4 -4.07 -5.65 -18.08
C VAL A 4 -3.10 -5.79 -16.91
N LEU A 5 -3.35 -5.07 -15.81
CA LEU A 5 -2.97 -5.44 -14.44
C LEU A 5 -3.45 -4.32 -13.50
N PHE A 6 -4.76 -4.28 -13.22
CA PHE A 6 -5.28 -3.36 -12.20
C PHE A 6 -6.53 -3.93 -11.53
N VAL A 7 -6.40 -5.17 -11.04
CA VAL A 7 -7.48 -5.96 -10.42
C VAL A 7 -6.98 -6.56 -9.09
N CYS A 8 -6.15 -5.82 -8.34
CA CYS A 8 -5.43 -6.37 -7.18
C CYS A 8 -5.82 -5.78 -5.82
N PHE A 9 -7.02 -5.20 -5.64
CA PHE A 9 -7.42 -4.75 -4.30
C PHE A 9 -8.38 -5.69 -3.55
N VAL A 10 -9.14 -6.57 -4.24
CA VAL A 10 -10.05 -7.49 -3.52
C VAL A 10 -10.16 -8.91 -4.13
N GLY A 11 -9.74 -9.16 -5.38
CA GLY A 11 -10.05 -10.43 -6.07
C GLY A 11 -8.90 -11.25 -6.69
N LEU A 12 -7.65 -10.78 -6.76
CA LEU A 12 -6.54 -11.50 -7.43
C LEU A 12 -5.37 -11.84 -6.49
N ILE A 13 -5.67 -12.35 -5.29
CA ILE A 13 -4.66 -12.83 -4.33
C ILE A 13 -4.30 -14.31 -4.55
N SER A 14 -4.71 -14.95 -5.65
CA SER A 14 -4.38 -16.36 -5.87
C SER A 14 -2.89 -16.59 -6.23
N ALA A 15 -2.15 -15.56 -6.66
CA ALA A 15 -0.72 -15.70 -7.00
C ALA A 15 0.22 -14.55 -6.55
N CYS A 16 -0.32 -13.43 -6.06
CA CYS A 16 0.46 -12.27 -5.62
C CYS A 16 0.13 -11.96 -4.16
N SER A 17 1.14 -12.00 -3.28
CA SER A 17 1.00 -11.62 -1.88
C SER A 17 1.71 -10.30 -1.62
N LEU A 18 1.30 -9.57 -0.59
CA LEU A 18 2.08 -8.43 -0.13
C LEU A 18 3.44 -8.92 0.36
N ALA A 19 4.49 -8.22 -0.03
CA ALA A 19 5.83 -8.53 0.40
C ALA A 19 5.96 -8.33 1.92
N LYS A 20 6.59 -9.31 2.58
CA LYS A 20 6.81 -9.29 4.02
C LYS A 20 8.22 -8.80 4.33
N PHE A 21 8.33 -7.90 5.28
CA PHE A 21 9.60 -7.33 5.72
C PHE A 21 9.82 -7.59 7.21
N THR A 22 11.07 -7.88 7.60
CA THR A 22 11.49 -7.99 9.00
C THR A 22 11.43 -6.65 9.75
N ASN A 23 11.49 -5.54 9.02
CA ASN A 23 11.51 -4.18 9.55
C ASN A 23 10.67 -3.25 8.68
N TYR A 24 10.20 -2.13 9.24
CA TYR A 24 9.77 -0.99 8.43
C TYR A 24 11.00 -0.16 8.02
N PRO A 25 11.05 0.39 6.80
CA PRO A 25 12.14 1.27 6.37
C PRO A 25 11.88 2.72 6.81
N GLY A 26 12.92 3.52 6.87
CA GLY A 26 12.84 4.97 7.05
C GLY A 26 12.73 5.42 8.51
N GLN A 27 12.72 6.74 8.67
CA GLN A 27 12.49 7.39 9.94
C GLN A 27 10.98 7.44 10.22
N ALA A 28 10.54 6.87 11.34
CA ALA A 28 9.16 6.95 11.77
C ALA A 28 8.74 8.41 12.00
N VAL A 29 7.50 8.72 11.62
CA VAL A 29 6.86 10.02 11.83
C VAL A 29 5.50 9.84 12.49
N HIS A 30 5.04 10.85 13.20
CA HIS A 30 3.80 10.77 13.97
C HIS A 30 2.57 11.27 13.21
N GLU A 31 2.76 11.90 12.06
CA GLU A 31 1.66 12.40 11.25
C GLU A 31 1.91 12.35 9.73
N PHE A 32 0.82 12.18 8.97
CA PHE A 32 0.81 12.40 7.54
C PHE A 32 1.01 13.88 7.23
N PRO A 33 1.84 14.23 6.23
CA PRO A 33 2.07 15.62 5.88
C PRO A 33 0.77 16.25 5.36
N GLN A 34 0.55 17.54 5.66
CA GLN A 34 -0.65 18.30 5.26
C GLN A 34 -1.05 18.13 3.78
N LYS A 35 -0.06 18.02 2.88
CA LYS A 35 -0.31 17.80 1.44
C LYS A 35 -1.00 16.46 1.10
N MET A 36 -0.91 15.46 1.98
CA MET A 36 -1.55 14.14 1.86
C MET A 36 -2.89 14.05 2.59
N GLN A 37 -3.18 14.97 3.51
CA GLN A 37 -4.41 14.92 4.29
C GLN A 37 -5.63 15.29 3.43
N GLY A 38 -6.79 14.72 3.76
CA GLY A 38 -8.06 14.94 3.10
C GLY A 38 -8.70 13.67 2.55
N THR A 39 -9.81 13.85 1.85
CA THR A 39 -10.61 12.75 1.30
C THR A 39 -10.30 12.53 -0.17
N TYR A 40 -10.12 11.27 -0.53
CA TYR A 40 -9.85 10.77 -1.86
C TYR A 40 -10.86 9.70 -2.22
N PHE A 41 -11.07 9.48 -3.51
CA PHE A 41 -11.97 8.43 -3.98
C PHE A 41 -11.44 7.73 -5.22
N TYR A 42 -11.85 6.47 -5.37
CA TYR A 42 -11.62 5.65 -6.55
C TYR A 42 -12.94 5.03 -6.98
N ILE A 43 -13.28 5.18 -8.26
CA ILE A 43 -14.45 4.52 -8.86
C ILE A 43 -13.96 3.22 -9.49
N LEU A 44 -14.54 2.11 -9.05
CA LEU A 44 -14.25 0.79 -9.57
C LEU A 44 -14.72 0.71 -11.02
N ASN A 45 -13.80 0.43 -11.96
CA ASN A 45 -14.13 0.29 -13.39
C ASN A 45 -14.49 -1.16 -13.78
N VAL A 46 -14.41 -2.08 -12.82
CA VAL A 46 -14.69 -3.51 -12.99
C VAL A 46 -15.36 -4.01 -11.72
N SER A 47 -16.25 -4.99 -11.87
CA SER A 47 -16.74 -5.76 -10.73
C SER A 47 -15.57 -6.62 -10.20
N LEU A 48 -15.34 -6.60 -8.90
CA LEU A 48 -14.34 -7.45 -8.26
C LEU A 48 -15.06 -8.68 -7.68
N LEU A 49 -14.36 -9.81 -7.54
CA LEU A 49 -14.90 -10.97 -6.82
C LEU A 49 -15.39 -10.55 -5.44
N GLY A 50 -16.63 -10.92 -5.08
CA GLY A 50 -17.33 -10.45 -3.88
C GLY A 50 -18.53 -9.55 -4.19
N ASN A 51 -18.86 -8.64 -3.26
CA ASN A 51 -20.05 -7.77 -3.32
C ASN A 51 -19.80 -6.42 -4.02
N HIS A 52 -18.61 -6.18 -4.58
CA HIS A 52 -18.29 -4.92 -5.24
C HIS A 52 -18.63 -4.93 -6.74
N LYS A 53 -19.41 -3.94 -7.16
CA LYS A 53 -19.83 -3.78 -8.55
C LYS A 53 -19.03 -2.68 -9.24
N SER A 54 -18.91 -2.79 -10.57
CA SER A 54 -18.45 -1.66 -11.38
C SER A 54 -19.31 -0.42 -11.08
N GLY A 55 -18.68 0.73 -10.87
CA GLY A 55 -19.32 1.96 -10.42
C GLY A 55 -19.29 2.21 -8.91
N ASP A 56 -19.02 1.17 -8.10
CA ASP A 56 -18.85 1.35 -6.66
C ASP A 56 -17.68 2.31 -6.38
N THR A 57 -17.86 3.13 -5.34
CA THR A 57 -16.85 4.13 -4.94
C THR A 57 -16.17 3.70 -3.65
N LEU A 58 -14.84 3.65 -3.69
CA LEU A 58 -13.98 3.49 -2.54
C LEU A 58 -13.51 4.87 -2.09
N PHE A 59 -13.76 5.24 -0.84
CA PHE A 59 -13.24 6.45 -0.23
C PHE A 59 -12.03 6.14 0.64
N TYR A 60 -11.04 7.03 0.58
CA TYR A 60 -9.85 7.06 1.42
C TYR A 60 -9.76 8.42 2.07
N GLN A 61 -9.86 8.49 3.39
CA GLN A 61 -9.63 9.71 4.14
C GLN A 61 -8.31 9.60 4.90
N ILE A 62 -7.41 10.53 4.63
CA ILE A 62 -6.14 10.65 5.35
C ILE A 62 -6.29 11.80 6.34
N THR A 63 -6.20 11.49 7.63
CA THR A 63 -6.11 12.47 8.72
C THR A 63 -4.63 12.63 9.12
N PRO A 64 -4.28 13.51 10.08
CA PRO A 64 -2.91 13.55 10.59
C PRO A 64 -2.42 12.18 11.06
N ASN A 65 -3.26 11.38 11.72
CA ASN A 65 -2.81 10.16 12.39
C ASN A 65 -3.57 8.88 11.96
N SER A 66 -4.38 8.92 10.90
CA SER A 66 -5.10 7.73 10.45
C SER A 66 -5.38 7.72 8.94
N VAL A 67 -5.54 6.51 8.42
CA VAL A 67 -6.12 6.24 7.10
C VAL A 67 -7.44 5.53 7.31
N ILE A 68 -8.52 6.15 6.85
CA ILE A 68 -9.87 5.61 6.91
C ILE A 68 -10.28 5.18 5.50
N ILE A 69 -10.73 3.94 5.37
CA ILE A 69 -11.15 3.33 4.12
C ILE A 69 -12.64 3.01 4.25
N ILE A 70 -13.44 3.55 3.34
CA ILE A 70 -14.89 3.38 3.34
C ILE A 70 -15.31 2.87 1.96
N ASP A 71 -16.02 1.75 1.93
CA ASP A 71 -16.68 1.24 0.73
C ASP A 71 -18.16 0.93 1.04
N SER A 72 -18.87 0.33 0.07
CA SER A 72 -20.29 -0.02 0.20
C SER A 72 -20.59 -1.06 1.29
N MET A 73 -19.57 -1.77 1.78
CA MET A 73 -19.69 -2.91 2.68
C MET A 73 -19.03 -2.67 4.03
N LYS A 74 -17.95 -1.88 4.07
CA LYS A 74 -17.05 -1.82 5.20
C LYS A 74 -16.53 -0.41 5.46
N HIS A 75 -16.33 -0.15 6.74
CA HIS A 75 -15.58 0.97 7.28
C HIS A 75 -14.35 0.42 8.02
N THR A 76 -13.15 0.81 7.62
CA THR A 76 -11.89 0.41 8.28
C THR A 76 -11.05 1.63 8.58
N GLU A 77 -10.69 1.81 9.86
CA GLU A 77 -9.74 2.83 10.28
C GLU A 77 -8.40 2.19 10.65
N LYS A 78 -7.31 2.77 10.16
CA LYS A 78 -5.92 2.39 10.46
C LYS A 78 -5.22 3.58 11.10
N LYS A 79 -5.12 3.58 12.44
CA LYS A 79 -4.47 4.65 13.21
C LYS A 79 -2.97 4.41 13.26
N LEU A 80 -2.16 5.47 13.25
CA LEU A 80 -0.72 5.40 13.44
C LEU A 80 -0.44 5.01 14.91
N ASP A 81 0.01 3.78 15.10
CA ASP A 81 0.26 3.16 16.39
C ASP A 81 1.40 2.12 16.27
N SER A 82 1.56 1.23 17.27
CA SER A 82 2.59 0.19 17.24
C SER A 82 2.45 -0.81 16.08
N SER A 83 1.26 -0.92 15.50
CA SER A 83 0.92 -1.85 14.42
C SER A 83 0.88 -1.17 13.05
N PHE A 84 0.85 0.16 13.01
CA PHE A 84 0.85 0.98 11.79
C PHE A 84 1.83 2.14 11.93
N VAL A 85 2.95 2.04 11.24
CA VAL A 85 4.03 3.03 11.29
C VAL A 85 4.07 3.76 9.96
N LEU A 86 3.96 5.09 10.00
CA LEU A 86 4.28 5.93 8.87
C LEU A 86 5.76 6.31 8.96
N SER A 87 6.49 6.13 7.86
CA SER A 87 7.91 6.45 7.78
C SER A 87 8.25 7.29 6.57
N LEU A 88 9.29 8.12 6.71
CA LEU A 88 9.86 8.92 5.64
C LEU A 88 11.21 8.33 5.21
N VAL A 89 11.27 7.77 4.01
CA VAL A 89 12.49 7.20 3.42
C VAL A 89 13.16 8.25 2.54
N LYS A 90 14.44 8.52 2.82
CA LYS A 90 15.30 9.47 2.07
C LYS A 90 14.62 10.82 1.81
N GLN A 91 13.86 11.32 2.79
CA GLN A 91 13.12 12.60 2.74
C GLN A 91 12.16 12.75 1.55
N LYS A 92 11.79 11.65 0.90
CA LYS A 92 11.06 11.69 -0.38
C LYS A 92 9.87 10.76 -0.41
N TYR A 93 10.01 9.55 0.11
CA TYR A 93 9.01 8.51 -0.02
C TYR A 93 8.33 8.27 1.32
N TRP A 94 7.01 8.43 1.36
CA TRP A 94 6.21 8.14 2.56
C TRP A 94 5.76 6.68 2.48
N ILE A 95 6.13 5.89 3.47
CA ILE A 95 5.81 4.46 3.53
C ILE A 95 4.92 4.24 4.72
N LEU A 96 3.72 3.72 4.47
CA LEU A 96 2.88 3.17 5.53
C LEU A 96 3.21 1.69 5.65
N SER A 97 3.84 1.33 6.76
CA SER A 97 4.14 -0.03 7.14
C SER A 97 3.13 -0.51 8.17
N TYR A 98 2.68 -1.76 8.06
CA TYR A 98 1.76 -2.33 9.04
C TYR A 98 2.03 -3.79 9.30
N LYS A 99 1.80 -4.21 10.54
CA LYS A 99 1.96 -5.61 10.94
C LYS A 99 1.02 -6.51 10.16
N ASP A 100 1.55 -7.65 9.74
CA ASP A 100 0.74 -8.65 9.09
C ASP A 100 -0.22 -9.33 10.08
N SER A 101 -1.45 -9.59 9.65
CA SER A 101 -2.46 -10.22 10.51
C SER A 101 -2.19 -11.69 10.78
N GLU A 102 -1.60 -12.40 9.81
CA GLU A 102 -1.31 -13.83 9.93
C GLU A 102 0.10 -14.05 10.51
N MET A 103 1.01 -13.10 10.27
CA MET A 103 2.40 -13.18 10.71
C MET A 103 2.86 -11.87 11.39
N PRO A 104 2.41 -11.59 12.63
CA PRO A 104 2.57 -10.30 13.30
C PRO A 104 4.01 -9.88 13.59
N ASP A 105 5.01 -10.75 13.37
CA ASP A 105 6.42 -10.36 13.42
C ASP A 105 6.87 -9.58 12.18
N TYR A 106 6.15 -9.69 11.07
CA TYR A 106 6.51 -9.08 9.80
C TYR A 106 5.64 -7.88 9.44
N TRP A 107 6.18 -7.06 8.55
CA TRP A 107 5.59 -5.83 8.07
C TRP A 107 5.21 -5.95 6.60
N ASN A 108 4.01 -5.51 6.27
CA ASN A 108 3.63 -5.14 4.91
C ASN A 108 3.98 -3.67 4.68
N CYS A 109 4.37 -3.29 3.46
CA CYS A 109 4.75 -1.91 3.14
C CYS A 109 3.98 -1.36 1.94
N MET A 110 3.53 -0.11 2.05
CA MET A 110 2.84 0.62 0.98
C MET A 110 3.39 2.04 0.87
N MET A 111 3.80 2.46 -0.33
CA MET A 111 4.22 3.84 -0.56
C MET A 111 3.02 4.74 -0.89
N TYR A 112 2.99 5.91 -0.26
CA TYR A 112 2.02 6.97 -0.48
C TYR A 112 2.70 8.17 -1.14
N SER A 113 2.02 8.80 -2.09
CA SER A 113 2.45 10.04 -2.72
C SER A 113 1.24 10.87 -3.09
N ALA A 114 1.14 12.11 -2.61
CA ALA A 114 0.06 13.02 -2.97
C ALA A 114 0.58 14.17 -3.83
N ASN A 115 -0.21 14.54 -4.83
CA ASN A 115 0.00 15.72 -5.67
C ASN A 115 -1.34 16.40 -5.98
N LYS A 116 -1.32 17.47 -6.77
CA LYS A 116 -2.54 18.23 -7.14
C LYS A 116 -3.63 17.37 -7.80
N LYS A 117 -3.29 16.26 -8.45
CA LYS A 117 -4.22 15.35 -9.13
C LYS A 117 -4.86 14.33 -8.18
N GLY A 118 -4.29 14.13 -6.99
CA GLY A 118 -4.81 13.18 -6.01
C GLY A 118 -3.73 12.39 -5.27
N LEU A 119 -4.13 11.25 -4.73
CA LEU A 119 -3.28 10.34 -3.98
C LEU A 119 -2.86 9.16 -4.87
N GLN A 120 -1.59 8.79 -4.76
CA GLN A 120 -1.00 7.62 -5.39
C GLN A 120 -0.59 6.63 -4.30
N ILE A 121 -1.08 5.40 -4.40
CA ILE A 121 -0.72 4.30 -3.51
C ILE A 121 0.00 3.23 -4.33
N PHE A 122 1.14 2.78 -3.82
CA PHE A 122 1.96 1.75 -4.42
C PHE A 122 2.21 0.63 -3.40
N PRO A 123 1.46 -0.48 -3.45
CA PRO A 123 1.75 -1.63 -2.62
C PRO A 123 3.03 -2.32 -3.09
N ILE A 124 3.85 -2.79 -2.14
CA ILE A 124 5.01 -3.61 -2.46
C ILE A 124 4.56 -5.08 -2.47
N ILE A 125 4.55 -5.67 -3.66
CA ILE A 125 3.99 -7.00 -3.91
C ILE A 125 5.13 -7.98 -4.22
N GLU A 126 5.04 -9.17 -3.65
CA GLU A 126 5.81 -10.35 -4.06
C GLU A 126 4.97 -11.19 -5.03
N GLU A 127 5.52 -11.45 -6.22
CA GLU A 127 4.92 -12.34 -7.21
C GLU A 127 5.56 -13.73 -7.05
N LYS A 128 4.78 -14.80 -6.82
CA LYS A 128 5.32 -16.16 -6.58
C LYS A 128 6.30 -16.64 -7.67
N GLN A 129 6.11 -16.22 -8.92
CA GLN A 129 6.95 -16.62 -10.06
C GLN A 129 8.01 -15.58 -10.45
N ASN A 130 8.03 -14.41 -9.80
CA ASN A 130 8.81 -13.27 -10.25
C ASN A 130 9.43 -12.57 -9.05
N THR A 131 10.60 -13.04 -8.68
CA THR A 131 11.37 -12.63 -7.52
C THR A 131 12.07 -11.28 -7.71
N LYS A 132 11.39 -10.30 -8.32
CA LYS A 132 11.92 -8.95 -8.59
C LYS A 132 12.48 -8.30 -7.33
N LEU A 133 11.85 -8.51 -6.19
CA LEU A 133 12.25 -7.91 -4.93
C LEU A 133 13.64 -8.38 -4.48
N GLN A 134 14.05 -9.60 -4.81
CA GLN A 134 15.39 -10.14 -4.48
C GLN A 134 16.53 -9.37 -5.16
N LYS A 135 16.25 -8.65 -6.26
CA LYS A 135 17.24 -7.77 -6.93
C LYS A 135 17.55 -6.51 -6.12
N TYR A 136 16.69 -6.19 -5.14
CA TYR A 136 16.74 -4.97 -4.36
C TYR A 136 17.00 -5.22 -2.89
N PHE A 137 16.45 -6.30 -2.35
CA PHE A 137 16.43 -6.61 -0.93
C PHE A 137 17.09 -7.96 -0.66
N GLY A 138 17.80 -8.05 0.47
CA GLY A 138 18.19 -9.35 1.02
C GLY A 138 16.94 -10.09 1.49
N TYR A 139 16.93 -11.41 1.37
CA TYR A 139 15.78 -12.23 1.73
C TYR A 139 16.17 -13.49 2.51
N LYS A 140 15.21 -14.00 3.27
CA LYS A 140 15.25 -15.29 3.95
C LYS A 140 13.97 -16.06 3.61
N PRO A 141 14.07 -17.26 3.00
CA PRO A 141 12.90 -18.12 2.84
C PRO A 141 12.48 -18.69 4.19
N ILE A 142 11.17 -18.75 4.43
CA ILE A 142 10.57 -19.47 5.55
C ILE A 142 9.40 -20.32 5.03
N LEU A 143 8.94 -21.28 5.82
CA LEU A 143 7.71 -22.01 5.54
C LEU A 143 6.55 -21.38 6.28
N ASP A 144 5.43 -21.16 5.59
CA ASP A 144 4.18 -20.77 6.24
C ASP A 144 3.47 -21.99 6.87
N ALA A 145 2.29 -21.77 7.44
CA ALA A 145 1.48 -22.83 8.07
C ALA A 145 1.07 -23.95 7.09
N ASN A 146 1.01 -23.66 5.79
CA ASN A 146 0.68 -24.61 4.74
C ASN A 146 1.92 -25.28 4.14
N LYS A 147 3.11 -25.00 4.67
CA LYS A 147 4.42 -25.43 4.14
C LYS A 147 4.73 -24.83 2.76
N ASP A 148 4.08 -23.74 2.39
CA ASP A 148 4.48 -22.94 1.24
C ASP A 148 5.72 -22.12 1.60
N THR A 149 6.64 -21.95 0.64
CA THR A 149 7.81 -21.10 0.84
C THR A 149 7.42 -19.64 0.69
N LEU A 150 7.64 -18.88 1.76
CA LEU A 150 7.44 -17.44 1.82
C LEU A 150 8.79 -16.73 1.88
N MET A 151 8.93 -15.67 1.08
CA MET A 151 10.13 -14.85 1.07
C MET A 151 9.96 -13.66 2.02
N ILE A 152 10.81 -13.61 3.05
CA ILE A 152 10.87 -12.50 3.98
C ILE A 152 12.06 -11.62 3.63
N TYR A 153 11.80 -10.32 3.50
CA TYR A 153 12.81 -9.34 3.11
C TYR A 153 13.34 -8.54 4.30
N SER A 154 14.52 -7.97 4.14
CA SER A 154 14.98 -6.85 4.97
C SER A 154 15.25 -5.65 4.07
N ALA A 155 14.80 -4.48 4.49
CA ALA A 155 14.90 -3.27 3.70
C ALA A 155 15.63 -2.16 4.46
N SER A 156 16.82 -1.80 3.99
CA SER A 156 17.42 -0.52 4.34
C SER A 156 16.74 0.63 3.58
N ASP A 157 16.93 1.86 4.07
CA ASP A 157 16.45 3.07 3.42
C ASP A 157 16.97 3.20 1.98
N GLU A 158 18.23 2.87 1.74
CA GLU A 158 18.86 2.91 0.42
C GLU A 158 18.23 1.90 -0.54
N GLN A 159 18.02 0.67 -0.07
CA GLN A 159 17.40 -0.39 -0.87
C GLN A 159 15.96 -0.01 -1.24
N MET A 160 15.20 0.48 -0.25
CA MET A 160 13.83 0.91 -0.45
C MET A 160 13.74 2.08 -1.44
N ALA A 161 14.58 3.11 -1.26
CA ALA A 161 14.63 4.24 -2.18
C ALA A 161 15.03 3.81 -3.61
N LYS A 162 15.98 2.89 -3.75
CA LYS A 162 16.41 2.33 -5.05
C LYS A 162 15.27 1.59 -5.74
N TYR A 163 14.55 0.76 -5.00
CA TYR A 163 13.38 0.03 -5.50
C TYR A 163 12.29 1.00 -5.95
N LEU A 164 11.89 1.94 -5.10
CA LEU A 164 10.80 2.89 -5.40
C LEU A 164 11.14 3.83 -6.56
N LYS A 165 12.42 4.18 -6.75
CA LYS A 165 12.85 4.96 -7.92
C LYS A 165 12.68 4.20 -9.24
N LYS A 166 12.82 2.87 -9.24
CA LYS A 166 12.81 2.06 -10.46
C LYS A 166 11.46 1.41 -10.79
N GLU A 167 10.74 0.96 -9.76
CA GLU A 167 9.60 0.05 -9.92
C GLU A 167 8.22 0.70 -9.73
N VAL A 168 8.15 1.97 -9.28
CA VAL A 168 6.88 2.70 -9.16
C VAL A 168 6.37 3.11 -10.55
N LYS A 169 5.82 2.13 -11.28
CA LYS A 169 5.21 2.31 -12.60
C LYS A 169 3.70 2.09 -12.56
N GLU A 170 3.23 1.16 -11.74
CA GLU A 170 1.82 0.82 -11.58
C GLU A 170 1.33 1.33 -10.23
N THR A 171 0.48 2.37 -10.24
CA THR A 171 0.03 3.05 -9.01
C THR A 171 -1.48 3.13 -8.97
N ILE A 172 -2.07 2.93 -7.79
CA ILE A 172 -3.48 3.24 -7.53
C ILE A 172 -3.59 4.74 -7.44
N LYS A 173 -4.38 5.33 -8.34
CA LYS A 173 -4.59 6.77 -8.40
C LYS A 173 -5.99 7.09 -7.90
N LEU A 174 -6.07 7.66 -6.71
CA LEU A 174 -7.31 8.15 -6.14
C LEU A 174 -7.43 9.65 -6.40
N LYS A 175 -8.61 10.09 -6.83
CA LYS A 175 -8.89 11.51 -7.07
C LYS A 175 -9.17 12.19 -5.74
N ARG A 176 -8.70 13.42 -5.55
CA ARG A 176 -9.04 14.20 -4.35
C ARG A 176 -10.47 14.70 -4.46
N LEU A 177 -11.25 14.54 -3.40
CA LEU A 177 -12.57 15.14 -3.30
C LEU A 177 -12.40 16.65 -3.07
N GLN A 178 -12.91 17.46 -3.99
CA GLN A 178 -12.95 18.91 -3.83
C GLN A 178 -14.32 19.28 -3.27
N ILE A 179 -14.35 19.74 -2.03
CA ILE A 179 -15.54 20.37 -1.47
C ILE A 179 -15.51 21.81 -1.94
N ASN A 180 -16.31 22.14 -2.95
CA ASN A 180 -16.56 23.54 -3.28
C ASN A 180 -17.39 24.11 -2.13
N THR A 181 -16.74 24.80 -1.19
CA THR A 181 -17.45 25.68 -0.28
C THR A 181 -18.11 26.75 -1.14
N ALA A 182 -19.44 26.68 -1.28
CA ALA A 182 -20.22 27.78 -1.81
C ALA A 182 -19.88 29.01 -0.96
N LYS A 183 -19.40 30.06 -1.62
CA LYS A 183 -19.15 31.36 -0.99
C LYS A 183 -20.45 32.11 -0.81
#